data_AF-A0A3R8L854-F1
#
_entry.id   AF-A0A3R8L854-F1
#
_cell.length_a   1.000
_cell.length_b   1.000
_cell.length_c   1.000
_cell.angle_alpha   90.00
_cell.angle_beta   90.00
_cell.angle_gamma   90.00
#
_symmetry.space_group_name_H-M   'P 1'
#
loop_
_entity.id
_entity.type
_entity.pdbx_description
1 polymer ?
#
loop_
_entity_poly.entity_id
_entity_poly.type
_entity_poly.pdbx_seq_one_letter_code
_entity_poly.pdbx_strand_id
1 'polypeptide(L)'
;MKKYKCWRYKCEHCGKSGCRADAIRDHEARCFKNPARRCSICQSQWPRPDLLALLEGVDAGNEAEKVKEVEKAADFCPACTLAAITQAGTYVVDQEYPDGVLREVQCRPSYDYKAAMDEYMRDLRMEEYGL
;
A
#
# COMPACT_ATOMS: atom_id res chain seq x y z
N MET A 1 29.94 -23.56 15.08
CA MET A 1 28.74 -23.02 14.39
C MET A 1 28.76 -23.47 12.94
N LYS A 2 27.75 -24.21 12.47
CA LYS A 2 27.68 -24.68 11.06
C LYS A 2 27.03 -23.60 10.19
N LYS A 3 27.60 -23.35 9.00
CA LYS A 3 27.08 -22.41 8.01
C LYS A 3 26.44 -23.18 6.86
N TYR A 4 25.29 -22.72 6.38
CA TYR A 4 24.59 -23.31 5.24
C TYR A 4 24.41 -22.26 4.15
N LYS A 5 24.57 -22.68 2.88
CA LYS A 5 24.15 -21.90 1.72
C LYS A 5 22.71 -22.27 1.40
N CYS A 6 21.85 -21.29 1.19
CA CYS A 6 20.48 -21.50 0.76
C CYS A 6 20.16 -20.57 -0.41
N TRP A 7 19.28 -21.03 -1.30
CA TRP A 7 18.73 -20.20 -2.36
C TRP A 7 17.79 -19.15 -1.77
N ARG A 8 17.91 -17.93 -2.29
CA ARG A 8 17.03 -16.81 -1.95
C ARG A 8 15.99 -16.67 -3.05
N TYR A 9 14.74 -16.89 -2.71
CA TYR A 9 13.60 -16.57 -3.56
C TYR A 9 13.28 -15.08 -3.39
N LYS A 10 12.87 -14.40 -4.46
CA LYS A 10 12.57 -12.97 -4.47
C LYS A 10 11.18 -12.75 -5.03
N CYS A 11 10.45 -11.82 -4.42
CA CYS A 11 9.20 -11.30 -4.94
C CYS A 11 9.47 -10.45 -6.18
N GLU A 12 8.84 -10.79 -7.30
CA GLU A 12 9.05 -10.07 -8.58
C GLU A 12 8.53 -8.62 -8.53
N HIS A 13 7.58 -8.32 -7.62
CA HIS A 13 6.94 -7.00 -7.56
C HIS A 13 7.59 -6.02 -6.59
N CYS A 14 8.10 -6.50 -5.45
CA CYS A 14 8.68 -5.62 -4.41
C CYS A 14 10.15 -5.91 -4.09
N GLY A 15 10.73 -6.98 -4.64
CA GLY A 15 12.12 -7.36 -4.39
C GLY A 15 12.38 -8.00 -3.02
N LYS A 16 11.35 -8.17 -2.17
CA LYS A 16 11.49 -8.87 -0.88
C LYS A 16 12.01 -10.28 -1.10
N SER A 17 13.02 -10.69 -0.32
CA SER A 17 13.66 -12.00 -0.46
C SER A 17 13.49 -12.88 0.78
N GLY A 18 13.49 -14.20 0.57
CA GLY A 18 13.32 -15.21 1.62
C GLY A 18 14.00 -16.52 1.24
N CYS A 19 14.22 -17.40 2.23
CA CYS A 19 14.87 -18.70 2.00
C CYS A 19 13.87 -19.83 1.66
N ARG A 20 12.58 -19.49 1.59
CA ARG A 20 11.46 -20.43 1.42
C ARG A 20 10.63 -20.00 0.22
N ALA A 21 10.47 -20.91 -0.75
CA ALA A 21 9.75 -20.64 -1.99
C ALA A 21 8.26 -20.41 -1.76
N ASP A 22 7.64 -21.27 -0.93
CA ASP A 22 6.24 -21.19 -0.53
C ASP A 22 5.92 -19.85 0.15
N ALA A 23 6.78 -19.41 1.09
CA ALA A 23 6.60 -18.15 1.79
C ALA A 23 6.70 -16.93 0.84
N ILE A 24 7.52 -17.00 -0.22
CA ILE A 24 7.61 -15.93 -1.22
C ILE A 24 6.40 -15.95 -2.15
N ARG A 25 5.92 -17.12 -2.56
CA ARG A 25 4.69 -17.25 -3.35
C ARG A 25 3.47 -16.68 -2.62
N ASP A 26 3.33 -17.00 -1.33
CA ASP A 26 2.23 -16.47 -0.51
C ASP A 26 2.36 -14.95 -0.30
N HIS A 27 3.60 -14.46 -0.21
CA HIS A 27 3.88 -13.03 -0.15
C HIS A 27 3.51 -12.32 -1.46
N GLU A 28 3.88 -12.86 -2.61
CA GLU A 28 3.54 -12.31 -3.93
C GLU A 28 2.03 -12.18 -4.09
N ALA A 29 1.28 -13.22 -3.73
CA ALA A 29 -0.19 -13.20 -3.77
C ALA A 29 -0.80 -12.06 -2.94
N ARG A 30 -0.12 -11.59 -1.87
CA ARG A 30 -0.62 -10.53 -0.98
C ARG A 30 0.13 -9.20 -1.11
N CYS A 31 1.10 -9.12 -2.01
CA CYS A 31 2.01 -7.99 -2.13
C CYS A 31 1.26 -6.75 -2.65
N PHE A 32 1.46 -5.59 -2.01
CA PHE A 32 0.80 -4.34 -2.42
C PHE A 32 1.21 -3.88 -3.82
N LYS A 33 2.41 -4.25 -4.27
CA LYS A 33 2.91 -3.96 -5.63
C LYS A 33 2.47 -5.00 -6.67
N ASN A 34 1.83 -6.09 -6.26
CA ASN A 34 1.32 -7.08 -7.21
C ASN A 34 -0.04 -6.58 -7.77
N PRO A 35 -0.17 -6.35 -9.08
CA PRO A 35 -1.43 -5.93 -9.70
C PRO A 35 -2.54 -6.98 -9.58
N ALA A 36 -2.20 -8.26 -9.43
CA ALA A 36 -3.14 -9.37 -9.24
C ALA A 36 -3.22 -9.85 -7.78
N ARG A 37 -2.90 -8.97 -6.82
CA ARG A 37 -2.96 -9.32 -5.38
C ARG A 37 -4.35 -9.76 -4.93
N ARG A 38 -4.38 -10.60 -3.89
CA ARG A 38 -5.55 -10.88 -3.08
C ARG A 38 -5.39 -10.21 -1.72
N CYS A 39 -6.34 -9.36 -1.34
CA CYS A 39 -6.33 -8.75 -0.01
C CYS A 39 -6.50 -9.84 1.05
N SER A 40 -5.75 -9.79 2.16
CA SER A 40 -5.93 -10.75 3.25
C SER A 40 -6.93 -10.34 4.31
N ILE A 41 -7.39 -9.09 4.27
CA ILE A 41 -8.34 -8.54 5.23
C ILE A 41 -9.75 -8.72 4.65
N CYS A 42 -10.09 -7.95 3.61
CA CYS A 42 -11.40 -8.02 2.98
C CYS A 42 -11.52 -9.07 1.86
N GLN A 43 -10.46 -9.84 1.57
CA GLN A 43 -10.46 -10.90 0.56
C GLN A 43 -10.73 -10.45 -0.89
N SER A 44 -10.73 -9.13 -1.15
CA SER A 44 -10.92 -8.57 -2.49
C SER A 44 -9.83 -9.00 -3.46
N GLN A 45 -10.25 -9.27 -4.70
CA GLN A 45 -9.37 -9.61 -5.81
C GLN A 45 -9.00 -8.35 -6.58
N TRP A 46 -7.73 -8.21 -6.93
CA TRP A 46 -7.20 -7.12 -7.77
C TRP A 46 -7.04 -7.58 -9.23
N PRO A 47 -7.08 -6.66 -10.22
CA PRO A 47 -7.00 -5.20 -10.10
C PRO A 47 -8.27 -4.50 -9.62
N ARG A 48 -8.11 -3.33 -8.98
CA ARG A 48 -9.18 -2.42 -8.57
C ARG A 48 -9.04 -1.08 -9.30
N PRO A 49 -9.39 -1.01 -10.60
CA PRO A 49 -9.21 0.20 -11.39
C PRO A 49 -10.06 1.37 -10.89
N ASP A 50 -11.17 1.08 -10.23
CA ASP A 50 -12.02 2.04 -9.51
C ASP A 50 -11.22 2.85 -8.48
N LEU A 51 -10.39 2.18 -7.67
CA LEU A 51 -9.56 2.84 -6.66
C LEU A 51 -8.38 3.59 -7.27
N LEU A 52 -7.84 3.09 -8.38
CA LEU A 52 -6.71 3.72 -9.07
C LEU A 52 -7.13 5.02 -9.76
N ALA A 53 -8.32 5.03 -10.37
CA ALA A 53 -8.88 6.21 -11.04
C ALA A 53 -9.04 7.40 -10.09
N LEU A 54 -9.41 7.16 -8.82
CA LEU A 54 -9.54 8.22 -7.80
C LEU A 54 -8.20 8.90 -7.46
N LEU A 55 -7.08 8.21 -7.67
CA LEU A 55 -5.73 8.73 -7.41
C LEU A 55 -5.09 9.36 -8.66
N GLU A 56 -5.76 9.34 -9.81
CA GLU A 56 -5.26 10.01 -11.02
C GLU A 56 -5.19 11.53 -10.79
N GLY A 57 -4.07 12.14 -11.18
CA GLY A 57 -3.84 13.57 -11.00
C GLY A 57 -3.76 14.02 -9.53
N VAL A 58 -3.31 13.14 -8.63
CA VAL A 58 -3.03 13.54 -7.24
C VAL A 58 -1.91 14.59 -7.19
N ASP A 59 -2.09 15.61 -6.36
CA ASP A 59 -1.13 16.68 -6.10
C ASP A 59 -1.08 16.97 -4.58
N ALA A 60 -0.14 17.81 -4.15
CA ALA A 60 0.02 18.15 -2.73
C ALA A 60 -1.20 18.87 -2.11
N GLY A 61 -2.05 19.49 -2.93
CA GLY A 61 -3.24 20.21 -2.47
C GLY A 61 -4.48 19.30 -2.31
N ASN A 62 -4.59 18.26 -3.13
CA ASN A 62 -5.75 17.37 -3.21
C ASN A 62 -5.50 15.97 -2.63
N GLU A 63 -4.25 15.65 -2.24
CA GLU A 63 -3.86 14.34 -1.73
C GLU A 63 -4.77 13.84 -0.60
N ALA A 64 -4.99 14.68 0.42
CA ALA A 64 -5.76 14.27 1.59
C ALA A 64 -7.23 14.00 1.28
N GLU A 65 -7.81 14.71 0.30
CA GLU A 65 -9.19 14.47 -0.14
C GLU A 65 -9.29 13.18 -0.95
N LYS A 66 -8.38 12.98 -1.90
CA LYS A 66 -8.33 11.77 -2.72
C LYS A 66 -8.09 10.51 -1.90
N VAL A 67 -7.20 10.55 -0.92
CA VAL A 67 -6.97 9.42 -0.01
C VAL A 67 -8.26 9.06 0.74
N LYS A 68 -9.02 10.04 1.23
CA LYS A 68 -10.31 9.80 1.90
C LYS A 68 -11.37 9.22 0.97
N GLU A 69 -11.39 9.65 -0.29
CA GLU A 69 -12.29 9.07 -1.31
C GLU A 69 -11.95 7.60 -1.58
N VAL A 70 -10.65 7.28 -1.69
CA VAL A 70 -10.18 5.91 -1.85
C VAL A 70 -10.51 5.07 -0.63
N GLU A 71 -10.33 5.58 0.58
CA GLU A 71 -10.71 4.86 1.81
C GLU A 71 -12.18 4.47 1.82
N LYS A 72 -13.06 5.42 1.48
CA LYS A 72 -14.51 5.17 1.38
C LYS A 72 -14.82 4.13 0.30
N ALA A 73 -14.20 4.26 -0.88
CA ALA A 73 -14.40 3.33 -1.99
C ALA A 73 -13.82 1.92 -1.72
N ALA A 74 -12.86 1.81 -0.80
CA ALA A 74 -12.24 0.57 -0.37
C ALA A 74 -12.94 -0.07 0.84
N ASP A 75 -14.15 0.38 1.20
CA ASP A 75 -14.91 -0.05 2.38
C ASP A 75 -14.08 0.08 3.67
N PHE A 76 -13.32 1.18 3.78
CA PHE A 76 -12.38 1.45 4.87
C PHE A 76 -11.34 0.35 5.10
N CYS A 77 -11.05 -0.49 4.10
CA CYS A 77 -10.04 -1.53 4.22
C CYS A 77 -8.63 -0.92 4.08
N PRO A 78 -7.84 -0.83 5.16
CA PRO A 78 -6.54 -0.15 5.13
C PRO A 78 -5.52 -0.81 4.17
N ALA A 79 -5.61 -2.13 4.00
CA ALA A 79 -4.75 -2.86 3.08
C ALA A 79 -5.10 -2.63 1.60
N CYS A 80 -6.32 -2.20 1.29
CA CYS A 80 -6.72 -1.85 -0.08
C CYS A 80 -6.37 -0.40 -0.40
N THR A 81 -6.57 0.53 0.54
CA THR A 81 -6.12 1.92 0.41
C THR A 81 -4.62 1.99 0.16
N LEU A 82 -3.82 1.31 0.99
CA LEU A 82 -2.36 1.28 0.81
C LEU A 82 -1.96 0.65 -0.53
N ALA A 83 -2.67 -0.39 -0.99
CA ALA A 83 -2.41 -1.00 -2.29
C ALA A 83 -2.71 -0.05 -3.45
N ALA A 84 -3.81 0.69 -3.39
CA ALA A 84 -4.19 1.68 -4.39
C ALA A 84 -3.11 2.77 -4.49
N ILE A 85 -2.72 3.35 -3.36
CA ILE A 85 -1.65 4.36 -3.28
C ILE A 85 -0.31 3.79 -3.80
N THR A 86 -0.05 2.51 -3.51
CA THR A 86 1.18 1.84 -3.96
C THR A 86 1.21 1.62 -5.48
N GLN A 87 0.06 1.41 -6.11
CA GLN A 87 -0.05 1.09 -7.54
C GLN A 87 -0.36 2.30 -8.42
N ALA A 88 -1.07 3.32 -7.92
CA ALA A 88 -1.45 4.52 -8.66
C ALA A 88 -0.26 5.43 -9.01
N GLY A 89 0.88 5.27 -8.33
CA GLY A 89 2.14 5.92 -8.69
C GLY A 89 2.61 6.96 -7.67
N THR A 90 3.34 7.95 -8.17
CA THR A 90 3.85 9.12 -7.44
C THR A 90 3.43 10.37 -8.20
N TYR A 91 3.31 11.49 -7.49
CA TYR A 91 3.16 12.81 -8.09
C TYR A 91 4.45 13.62 -7.87
N VAL A 92 4.61 14.70 -8.63
CA VAL A 92 5.82 15.53 -8.58
C VAL A 92 5.52 16.80 -7.80
N VAL A 93 6.45 17.19 -6.92
CA VAL A 93 6.46 18.50 -6.27
C VAL A 93 7.80 19.16 -6.45
N ASP A 94 7.81 20.47 -6.63
CA ASP A 94 9.02 21.26 -6.56
C ASP A 94 9.39 21.49 -5.10
N GLN A 95 10.51 20.93 -4.68
CA GLN A 95 11.05 21.14 -3.34
C GLN A 95 12.29 22.03 -3.40
N GLU A 96 12.29 23.09 -2.60
CA GLU A 96 13.46 23.93 -2.40
C GLU A 96 14.44 23.27 -1.43
N TYR A 97 15.69 23.12 -1.87
CA TYR A 97 16.77 22.59 -1.04
C TYR A 97 17.55 23.72 -0.35
N PRO A 98 18.34 23.43 0.71
CA PRO A 98 19.08 24.45 1.45
C PRO A 98 20.08 25.29 0.63
N ASP A 99 20.43 24.84 -0.57
CA ASP A 99 21.25 25.54 -1.57
C ASP A 99 20.45 26.52 -2.44
N GLY A 100 19.14 26.68 -2.22
CA GLY A 100 18.24 27.54 -2.98
C GLY A 100 17.86 26.96 -4.35
N VAL A 101 18.16 25.69 -4.61
CA VAL A 101 17.85 25.02 -5.87
C VAL A 101 16.52 24.29 -5.74
N LEU A 102 15.57 24.62 -6.62
CA LEU A 102 14.33 23.86 -6.78
C LEU A 102 14.63 22.56 -7.53
N ARG A 103 14.21 21.43 -6.96
CA ARG A 103 14.29 20.13 -7.62
C ARG A 103 12.94 19.43 -7.55
N GLU A 104 12.62 18.73 -8.63
CA GLU A 104 11.45 17.88 -8.71
C GLU A 104 11.63 16.63 -7.82
N VAL A 105 10.70 16.44 -6.89
CA VAL A 105 10.66 15.30 -5.98
C VAL A 105 9.42 14.48 -6.26
N GLN A 106 9.60 13.17 -6.46
CA GLN A 106 8.48 12.24 -6.58
C GLN A 106 7.95 11.89 -5.19
N CYS A 107 6.75 12.37 -4.90
CA CYS A 107 6.02 12.10 -3.67
C CYS A 107 4.94 11.06 -3.88
N ARG A 108 4.68 10.27 -2.84
CA ARG A 108 3.55 9.34 -2.79
C ARG A 108 2.57 9.87 -1.77
N PRO A 109 1.25 9.71 -2.00
CA PRO A 109 0.26 10.06 -1.00
C PRO A 109 0.59 9.50 0.39
N SER A 110 0.61 10.38 1.38
CA SER A 110 0.81 10.07 2.77
C SER A 110 -0.38 9.28 3.29
N TYR A 111 -0.09 8.12 3.87
CA TYR A 111 -1.11 7.25 4.45
C TYR A 111 -0.54 6.46 5.63
N ASP A 112 -1.07 6.72 6.83
CA ASP A 112 -0.68 5.98 8.03
C ASP A 112 -1.46 4.66 8.12
N TYR A 113 -0.89 3.64 7.47
CA TYR A 113 -1.43 2.28 7.51
C TYR A 113 -1.54 1.72 8.94
N LYS A 114 -0.65 2.10 9.85
CA LYS A 114 -0.66 1.55 11.21
C LYS A 114 -1.83 2.12 12.01
N ALA A 115 -2.05 3.44 11.92
CA ALA A 115 -3.21 4.08 12.54
C ALA A 115 -4.52 3.53 11.96
N ALA A 116 -4.64 3.47 10.63
CA ALA A 116 -5.85 2.98 9.97
C ALA A 116 -6.14 1.49 10.28
N MET A 117 -5.11 0.66 10.43
CA MET A 117 -5.28 -0.73 10.89
C MET A 117 -5.74 -0.83 12.34
N ASP A 118 -5.24 0.03 13.22
CA ASP A 118 -5.65 0.04 14.63
C ASP A 118 -7.12 0.44 14.76
N GLU A 119 -7.53 1.49 14.04
CA GLU A 119 -8.93 1.92 13.95
C GLU A 119 -9.83 0.81 13.37
N TYR A 120 -9.45 0.24 12.22
CA TYR A 120 -10.20 -0.85 11.60
C TYR A 120 -10.37 -2.06 12.53
N MET A 121 -9.31 -2.46 13.25
CA MET A 121 -9.38 -3.56 14.21
C MET A 121 -10.18 -3.20 15.47
N ARG A 122 -10.21 -1.92 15.85
CA ARG A 122 -11.05 -1.41 16.93
C ARG A 122 -12.52 -1.53 16.53
N ASP A 123 -12.88 -1.08 15.34
CA ASP A 123 -14.26 -1.13 14.84
C ASP A 123 -14.78 -2.57 14.74
N LEU A 124 -13.98 -3.48 14.17
CA LEU A 124 -14.34 -4.90 14.13
C LEU A 124 -14.56 -5.50 15.52
N ARG A 125 -13.75 -5.11 16.51
CA ARG A 125 -13.92 -5.54 17.89
C ARG A 125 -15.19 -4.94 18.51
N MET A 126 -15.51 -3.68 18.21
CA MET A 126 -16.74 -3.05 18.68
C MET A 126 -17.98 -3.74 18.09
N GLU A 127 -17.94 -4.11 16.80
CA GLU A 127 -19.00 -4.89 16.15
C GLU A 127 -19.16 -6.29 16.76
N GLU A 128 -18.07 -6.98 17.06
CA GLU A 128 -18.09 -8.34 17.65
C GLU A 128 -18.61 -8.36 19.10
N TYR A 129 -18.31 -7.32 19.89
CA TYR A 129 -18.62 -7.27 21.32
C TYR A 129 -19.73 -6.26 21.70
N GLY A 130 -20.27 -5.51 20.74
CA GLY A 130 -21.48 -4.68 20.91
C GLY A 130 -21.41 -3.62 22.01
N LEU A 131 -20.26 -2.95 22.15
CA LEU A 131 -20.06 -1.85 23.11
C LEU A 131 -20.36 -0.48 22.49
#